data_AF-A0A175R622-F1
#
_entry.id   AF-A0A175R622-F1
#
_cell.length_a   1.000
_cell.length_b   1.000
_cell.length_c   1.000
_cell.angle_alpha   90.00
_cell.angle_beta   90.00
_cell.angle_gamma   90.00
#
_symmetry.space_group_name_H-M   'P 1'
#
loop_
_entity.id
_entity.type
_entity.pdbx_description
1 polymer ?
#
loop_
_entity_poly.entity_id
_entity_poly.type
_entity_poly.pdbx_seq_one_letter_code
_entity_poly.pdbx_strand_id
1 'polypeptide(L)'
;MSQPIVSIAGVTKTFGPFTALHETNLQLNAGEFVTLLGPSGCGKTTTLRLIGGFELATTGSIAIEGRDVTSLPPYRRPVNTVFQDYALFPHMSVEENVAYGLTAGSSVVPKADREARVRDALGLVGLTSYGSRLPGALSGGQRQRVAMARAIVKRPRVLLLDEPLSALDVKLRETMQIELKRLHRELGITFLMVTHDQGEALALSDRIVVMSQGRVVQVGAPTDLYDRPCSAYIADFIGASNLLDATFEAASGGVDVFQLSDGTRIHKARRDGESIQKLQIGSRVQLGIRPEHVHLSPIIDGNEIEARLAGNLFLGDRLRLELFPARSDRPFFVDLHRDESSRRAPELGEKVKLYVGAADIMCFAEAER
;
A
#
# COMPACT_ATOMS: atom_id res chain seq x y z
N MET A 1 -1.30 -25.95 -6.92
CA MET A 1 -0.94 -24.52 -6.77
C MET A 1 0.07 -24.21 -7.85
N SER A 2 -0.09 -23.11 -8.59
CA SER A 2 0.92 -22.70 -9.59
C SER A 2 2.19 -22.25 -8.88
N GLN A 3 3.34 -22.45 -9.52
CA GLN A 3 4.63 -22.02 -8.99
C GLN A 3 4.70 -20.47 -8.97
N PRO A 4 5.24 -19.84 -7.92
CA PRO A 4 5.38 -18.39 -7.87
C PRO A 4 6.35 -17.89 -8.94
N ILE A 5 6.04 -16.72 -9.52
CA ILE A 5 6.87 -16.10 -10.56
C ILE A 5 8.12 -15.43 -9.98
N VAL A 6 8.03 -14.93 -8.74
CA VAL A 6 9.17 -14.46 -7.95
C VAL A 6 9.10 -15.11 -6.59
N SER A 7 10.22 -15.65 -6.11
CA SER A 7 10.35 -16.22 -4.77
C SER A 7 11.59 -15.65 -4.10
N ILE A 8 11.40 -15.08 -2.92
CA ILE A 8 12.42 -14.62 -2.00
C ILE A 8 12.39 -15.60 -0.83
N ALA A 9 13.52 -16.27 -0.56
CA ALA A 9 13.63 -17.25 0.52
C ALA A 9 14.81 -16.92 1.44
N GLY A 10 14.51 -16.61 2.70
CA GLY A 10 15.50 -16.31 3.75
C GLY A 10 16.41 -15.12 3.43
N VAL A 11 15.94 -14.17 2.63
CA VAL A 11 16.80 -13.10 2.13
C VAL A 11 17.02 -12.04 3.20
N THR A 12 18.29 -11.74 3.46
CA THR A 12 18.72 -10.62 4.30
C THR A 12 19.59 -9.68 3.46
N LYS A 13 19.52 -8.37 3.74
CA LYS A 13 20.42 -7.37 3.15
C LYS A 13 20.96 -6.44 4.23
N THR A 14 22.29 -6.41 4.32
CA THR A 14 23.05 -5.52 5.20
C THR A 14 23.93 -4.58 4.38
N PHE A 15 24.10 -3.37 4.90
CA PHE A 15 25.05 -2.36 4.42
C PHE A 15 25.99 -2.00 5.57
N GLY A 16 27.13 -2.67 5.64
CA GLY A 16 28.00 -2.60 6.82
C GLY A 16 27.24 -3.05 8.08
N PRO A 17 27.15 -2.23 9.14
CA PRO A 17 26.43 -2.59 10.36
C PRO A 17 24.90 -2.45 10.25
N PHE A 18 24.39 -1.77 9.22
CA PHE A 18 22.96 -1.50 9.08
C PHE A 18 22.25 -2.66 8.37
N THR A 19 21.16 -3.19 8.95
CA THR A 19 20.31 -4.20 8.31
C THR A 19 19.13 -3.51 7.62
N ALA A 20 19.16 -3.43 6.29
CA ALA A 20 18.10 -2.80 5.51
C ALA A 20 16.92 -3.73 5.26
N LEU A 21 17.18 -5.03 5.21
CA LEU A 21 16.16 -6.08 5.08
C LEU A 21 16.57 -7.23 6.01
N HIS A 22 15.76 -7.51 7.01
CA HIS A 22 15.89 -8.71 7.83
C HIS A 22 15.42 -9.93 7.03
N GLU A 23 15.70 -11.13 7.54
CA GLU A 23 15.30 -12.39 6.91
C GLU A 23 13.84 -12.34 6.44
N THR A 24 13.65 -12.34 5.12
CA THR A 24 12.36 -12.16 4.48
C THR A 24 12.05 -13.34 3.57
N ASN A 25 10.84 -13.85 3.70
CA ASN A 25 10.24 -14.83 2.80
C ASN A 25 9.05 -14.16 2.10
N LEU A 26 9.07 -14.08 0.78
CA LEU A 26 8.01 -13.46 -0.01
C LEU A 26 7.87 -14.16 -1.35
N GLN A 27 6.64 -14.42 -1.76
CA GLN A 27 6.32 -15.01 -3.07
C GLN A 27 5.36 -14.10 -3.81
N LEU A 28 5.56 -13.93 -5.11
CA LEU A 28 4.65 -13.23 -6.03
C LEU A 28 4.03 -14.25 -6.99
N ASN A 29 2.72 -14.14 -7.22
CA ASN A 29 2.05 -14.99 -8.19
C ASN A 29 2.13 -14.38 -9.60
N ALA A 30 2.08 -15.22 -10.64
CA ALA A 30 2.08 -14.74 -12.01
C ALA A 30 0.81 -13.93 -12.31
N GLY A 31 0.98 -12.73 -12.91
CA GLY A 31 -0.12 -11.84 -13.30
C GLY A 31 -0.73 -11.04 -12.14
N GLU A 32 -0.09 -11.06 -10.97
CA GLU A 32 -0.52 -10.31 -9.79
C GLU A 32 0.04 -8.89 -9.80
N PHE A 33 -0.76 -7.91 -9.38
CA PHE A 33 -0.28 -6.58 -9.02
C PHE A 33 0.02 -6.53 -7.52
N VAL A 34 1.30 -6.56 -7.16
CA VAL A 34 1.75 -6.46 -5.77
C VAL A 34 2.38 -5.12 -5.48
N THR A 35 2.07 -4.56 -4.32
CA THR A 35 2.70 -3.33 -3.83
C THR A 35 3.46 -3.56 -2.53
N LEU A 36 4.72 -3.13 -2.49
CA LEU A 36 5.47 -2.95 -1.26
C LEU A 36 5.12 -1.57 -0.69
N LEU A 37 4.52 -1.55 0.50
CA LEU A 37 4.06 -0.35 1.19
C LEU A 37 4.72 -0.25 2.56
N GLY A 38 5.01 0.96 3.02
CA GLY A 38 5.69 1.18 4.30
C GLY A 38 6.34 2.56 4.39
N PRO A 39 6.79 2.99 5.56
CA PRO A 39 7.46 4.28 5.74
C PRO A 39 8.80 4.34 4.98
N SER A 40 9.33 5.55 4.81
CA SER A 40 10.67 5.75 4.23
C SER A 40 11.73 4.97 5.01
N GLY A 41 12.63 4.30 4.30
CA GLY A 41 13.71 3.52 4.91
C GLY A 41 13.33 2.11 5.41
N CYS A 42 12.09 1.64 5.25
CA CYS A 42 11.70 0.30 5.73
C CYS A 42 12.13 -0.88 4.84
N GLY A 43 12.91 -0.66 3.78
CA GLY A 43 13.47 -1.72 2.93
C GLY A 43 12.72 -2.01 1.62
N LYS A 44 11.70 -1.23 1.23
CA LYS A 44 10.93 -1.42 -0.01
C LYS A 44 11.80 -1.35 -1.28
N THR A 45 12.49 -0.23 -1.49
CA THR A 45 13.38 -0.01 -2.64
C THR A 45 14.54 -1.00 -2.61
N THR A 46 15.05 -1.35 -1.42
CA THR A 46 16.07 -2.41 -1.28
C THR A 46 15.55 -3.74 -1.79
N THR A 47 14.33 -4.14 -1.40
CA THR A 47 13.68 -5.37 -1.87
C THR A 47 13.47 -5.36 -3.39
N LEU A 48 12.98 -4.26 -3.94
CA LEU A 48 12.81 -4.10 -5.39
C LEU A 48 14.16 -4.20 -6.13
N ARG A 49 15.21 -3.54 -5.62
CA ARG A 49 16.56 -3.59 -6.20
C ARG A 49 17.21 -4.96 -6.08
N LEU A 50 16.94 -5.69 -5.01
CA LEU A 50 17.37 -7.08 -4.83
C LEU A 50 16.73 -7.99 -5.88
N ILE A 51 15.45 -7.81 -6.23
CA ILE A 51 14.79 -8.55 -7.31
C ILE A 51 15.33 -8.12 -8.69
N GLY A 52 15.51 -6.81 -8.89
CA GLY A 52 16.07 -6.23 -10.11
C GLY A 52 17.55 -6.53 -10.34
N GLY A 53 18.28 -7.00 -9.32
CA GLY A 53 19.71 -7.29 -9.38
C GLY A 53 20.62 -6.08 -9.28
N PHE A 54 20.06 -4.90 -8.95
CA PHE A 54 20.83 -3.69 -8.66
C PHE A 54 21.52 -3.77 -7.30
N GLU A 55 21.03 -4.66 -6.43
CA GLU A 55 21.66 -5.05 -5.18
C GLU A 55 21.77 -6.58 -5.12
N LEU A 56 22.81 -7.07 -4.44
CA LEU A 56 22.97 -8.49 -4.13
C LEU A 56 22.54 -8.78 -2.70
N ALA A 57 21.90 -9.92 -2.48
CA ALA A 57 21.51 -10.40 -1.16
C ALA A 57 22.76 -10.71 -0.31
N THR A 58 22.70 -10.43 1.00
CA THR A 58 23.74 -10.85 1.94
C THR A 58 23.61 -12.33 2.24
N THR A 59 22.38 -12.81 2.44
CA THR A 59 22.05 -14.23 2.65
C THR A 59 20.75 -14.57 1.92
N GLY A 60 20.43 -15.86 1.83
CA GLY A 60 19.21 -16.35 1.20
C GLY A 60 19.29 -16.41 -0.32
N SER A 61 18.15 -16.63 -0.97
CA SER A 61 18.07 -16.79 -2.42
C SER A 61 16.85 -16.10 -3.02
N ILE A 62 17.01 -15.65 -4.27
CA ILE A 62 15.95 -15.08 -5.08
C ILE A 62 15.82 -15.91 -6.35
N ALA A 63 14.63 -16.43 -6.59
CA ALA A 63 14.29 -17.13 -7.83
C ALA A 63 13.24 -16.33 -8.62
N ILE A 64 13.40 -16.29 -9.95
CA ILE A 64 12.44 -15.71 -10.87
C ILE A 64 12.13 -16.76 -11.92
N GLU A 65 10.85 -17.08 -12.09
CA GLU A 65 10.36 -18.18 -12.93
C GLU A 65 11.00 -19.53 -12.57
N GLY A 66 11.19 -19.77 -11.27
CA GLY A 66 11.85 -20.98 -10.75
C GLY A 66 13.36 -21.04 -10.97
N ARG A 67 13.97 -20.05 -11.65
CA ARG A 67 15.42 -19.97 -11.84
C ARG A 67 16.06 -19.10 -10.76
N ASP A 68 17.10 -19.61 -10.11
CA ASP A 68 17.91 -18.79 -9.19
C ASP A 68 18.59 -17.64 -9.96
N VAL A 69 18.35 -16.42 -9.48
CA VAL A 69 18.93 -15.18 -10.01
C VAL A 69 19.76 -14.43 -8.97
N THR A 70 19.98 -14.99 -7.79
CA THR A 70 20.55 -14.33 -6.60
C THR A 70 21.82 -13.55 -6.92
N SER A 71 22.76 -14.18 -7.63
CA SER A 71 24.04 -13.59 -8.03
C SER A 71 24.05 -13.01 -9.46
N LEU A 72 22.92 -13.04 -10.17
CA LEU A 72 22.85 -12.53 -11.53
C LEU A 72 22.77 -11.00 -11.54
N PRO A 73 23.52 -10.32 -12.43
CA PRO A 73 23.41 -8.89 -12.62
C PRO A 73 22.09 -8.51 -13.32
N PRO A 74 21.67 -7.22 -13.28
CA PRO A 74 20.36 -6.79 -13.77
C PRO A 74 20.07 -7.21 -15.21
N TYR A 75 21.05 -7.04 -16.11
CA TYR A 75 20.90 -7.33 -17.54
C TYR A 75 20.73 -8.82 -17.88
N ARG A 76 20.90 -9.73 -16.91
CA ARG A 76 20.65 -11.17 -17.06
C ARG A 76 19.36 -11.64 -16.37
N ARG A 77 18.62 -10.75 -15.72
CA ARG A 77 17.37 -11.11 -15.05
C ARG A 77 16.18 -10.91 -15.99
N PRO A 78 15.17 -11.80 -15.97
CA PRO A 78 14.00 -11.70 -16.84
C PRO A 78 12.96 -10.68 -16.28
N VAL A 79 13.44 -9.51 -15.85
CA VAL A 79 12.63 -8.43 -15.27
C VAL A 79 13.01 -7.09 -15.89
N ASN A 80 12.06 -6.17 -15.94
CA ASN A 80 12.34 -4.79 -16.33
C ASN A 80 11.96 -3.85 -15.19
N THR A 81 12.73 -2.78 -15.01
CA THR A 81 12.52 -1.79 -13.94
C THR A 81 12.22 -0.41 -14.52
N VAL A 82 11.19 0.24 -13.97
CA VAL A 82 10.90 1.66 -14.16
C VAL A 82 11.32 2.38 -12.88
N PHE A 83 12.33 3.25 -13.00
CA PHE A 83 12.85 4.03 -11.89
C PHE A 83 12.01 5.28 -11.63
N GLN A 84 12.14 5.82 -10.42
CA GLN A 84 11.45 7.02 -9.95
C GLN A 84 11.68 8.25 -10.85
N ASP A 85 12.90 8.45 -11.34
CA ASP A 85 13.28 9.54 -12.24
C ASP A 85 12.95 9.26 -13.72
N TYR A 86 12.29 8.12 -13.99
CA TYR A 86 12.01 7.55 -15.31
C TYR A 86 13.24 7.15 -16.12
N ALA A 87 14.44 7.62 -15.74
CA ALA A 87 15.73 7.42 -16.41
C ALA A 87 15.65 7.54 -17.95
N LEU A 88 14.90 8.50 -18.49
CA LEU A 88 14.79 8.71 -19.94
C LEU A 88 16.09 9.35 -20.47
N PHE A 89 16.55 8.90 -21.64
CA PHE A 89 17.70 9.49 -22.30
C PHE A 89 17.29 10.82 -22.95
N PRO A 90 17.78 11.97 -22.46
CA PRO A 90 17.26 13.28 -22.87
C PRO A 90 17.64 13.65 -24.32
N HIS A 91 18.70 13.02 -24.85
CA HIS A 91 19.22 13.22 -26.19
C HIS A 91 18.64 12.25 -27.23
N MET A 92 17.74 11.35 -26.81
CA MET A 92 17.07 10.40 -27.68
C MET A 92 15.59 10.77 -27.80
N SER A 93 14.98 10.53 -28.97
CA SER A 93 13.54 10.65 -29.17
C SER A 93 12.75 9.64 -28.33
N VAL A 94 11.43 9.77 -28.29
CA VAL A 94 10.54 8.80 -27.64
C VAL A 94 10.69 7.42 -28.27
N GLU A 95 10.69 7.32 -29.59
CA GLU A 95 10.91 6.06 -30.31
C GLU A 95 12.27 5.45 -29.99
N GLU A 96 13.33 6.27 -29.95
CA GLU A 96 14.68 5.80 -29.63
C GLU A 96 14.78 5.32 -28.17
N ASN A 97 14.17 6.05 -27.24
CA ASN A 97 14.08 5.64 -25.83
C ASN A 97 13.42 4.27 -25.70
N VAL A 98 12.27 4.06 -26.35
CA VAL A 98 11.55 2.78 -26.32
C VAL A 98 12.35 1.70 -27.04
N ALA A 99 12.96 2.00 -28.18
CA ALA A 99 13.71 1.04 -28.97
C ALA A 99 15.06 0.62 -28.35
N TYR A 100 15.62 1.40 -27.43
CA TYR A 100 16.96 1.20 -26.86
C TYR A 100 17.16 -0.23 -26.32
N GLY A 101 16.15 -0.76 -25.63
CA GLY A 101 16.22 -2.13 -25.13
C GLY A 101 16.37 -3.20 -26.22
N LEU A 102 15.85 -2.94 -27.42
CA LEU A 102 15.87 -3.88 -28.54
C LEU A 102 17.15 -3.78 -29.39
N THR A 103 17.92 -2.69 -29.25
CA THR A 103 19.22 -2.48 -29.92
C THR A 103 20.39 -2.93 -29.09
N ALA A 104 20.28 -2.84 -27.77
CA ALA A 104 21.36 -3.10 -26.83
C ALA A 104 21.20 -4.46 -26.12
N GLY A 105 22.29 -5.22 -26.02
CA GLY A 105 22.37 -6.47 -25.27
C GLY A 105 22.46 -7.73 -26.13
N SER A 106 22.22 -8.89 -25.52
CA SER A 106 22.42 -10.23 -26.12
C SER A 106 21.31 -10.73 -27.05
N SER A 107 20.24 -9.94 -27.25
CA SER A 107 19.07 -10.31 -28.06
C SER A 107 18.67 -9.15 -28.97
N VAL A 108 19.55 -8.79 -29.92
CA VAL A 108 19.27 -7.75 -30.91
C VAL A 108 18.13 -8.21 -31.82
N VAL A 109 17.06 -7.43 -31.86
CA VAL A 109 15.88 -7.71 -32.67
C VAL A 109 16.07 -7.13 -34.09
N PRO A 110 15.68 -7.83 -35.16
CA PRO A 110 15.73 -7.30 -36.52
C PRO A 110 14.99 -5.95 -36.65
N LYS A 111 15.47 -5.07 -37.53
CA LYS A 111 14.97 -3.69 -37.64
C LYS A 111 13.44 -3.62 -37.85
N ALA A 112 12.89 -4.44 -38.75
CA ALA A 112 11.46 -4.46 -39.03
C ALA A 112 10.62 -4.83 -37.79
N ASP A 113 11.06 -5.83 -37.04
CA ASP A 113 10.40 -6.27 -35.80
C ASP A 113 10.52 -5.23 -34.69
N ARG A 114 11.62 -4.46 -34.68
CA ARG A 114 11.81 -3.37 -33.70
C ARG A 114 10.79 -2.26 -33.89
N GLU A 115 10.63 -1.77 -35.12
CA GLU A 115 9.68 -0.70 -35.42
C GLU A 115 8.25 -1.12 -35.09
N ALA A 116 7.87 -2.37 -35.40
CA ALA A 116 6.58 -2.92 -35.03
C ALA A 116 6.38 -2.94 -33.50
N ARG A 117 7.33 -3.51 -32.75
CA ARG A 117 7.24 -3.57 -31.27
C ARG A 117 7.21 -2.20 -30.61
N VAL A 118 7.96 -1.22 -31.14
CA VAL A 118 7.95 0.15 -30.64
C VAL A 118 6.59 0.79 -30.88
N ARG A 119 6.02 0.63 -32.08
CA ARG A 119 4.67 1.12 -32.38
C ARG A 119 3.62 0.48 -31.48
N ASP A 120 3.69 -0.84 -31.27
CA ASP A 120 2.76 -1.57 -30.39
C ASP A 120 2.88 -1.07 -28.94
N ALA A 121 4.11 -0.94 -28.43
CA ALA A 121 4.36 -0.46 -27.06
C ALA A 121 3.90 0.99 -26.86
N LEU A 122 4.11 1.86 -27.85
CA LEU A 122 3.58 3.23 -27.82
C LEU A 122 2.05 3.27 -27.93
N GLY A 123 1.45 2.34 -28.68
CA GLY A 123 0.00 2.17 -28.76
C GLY A 123 -0.62 1.81 -27.41
N LEU A 124 -0.03 0.84 -26.70
CA LEU A 124 -0.48 0.40 -25.37
C LEU A 124 -0.50 1.53 -24.33
N VAL A 125 0.40 2.50 -24.45
CA VAL A 125 0.47 3.66 -23.55
C VAL A 125 -0.18 4.92 -24.13
N GLY A 126 -0.85 4.83 -25.29
CA GLY A 126 -1.53 5.95 -25.93
C GLY A 126 -0.60 7.08 -26.39
N LEU A 127 0.61 6.75 -26.85
CA LEU A 127 1.63 7.70 -27.32
C LEU A 127 2.03 7.49 -28.79
N THR A 128 1.20 6.86 -29.62
CA THR A 128 1.49 6.55 -31.03
C THR A 128 1.97 7.76 -31.85
N SER A 129 1.47 8.98 -31.56
CA SER A 129 1.83 10.21 -32.28
C SER A 129 2.99 11.01 -31.67
N TYR A 130 3.67 10.48 -30.65
CA TYR A 130 4.69 11.20 -29.88
C TYR A 130 6.11 10.75 -30.21
N GLY A 131 6.28 9.78 -31.12
CA GLY A 131 7.54 9.07 -31.34
C GLY A 131 8.76 9.95 -31.65
N SER A 132 8.58 11.01 -32.45
CA SER A 132 9.66 11.93 -32.84
C SER A 132 10.01 12.99 -31.79
N ARG A 133 9.23 13.11 -30.71
CA ARG A 133 9.46 14.12 -29.67
C ARG A 133 10.64 13.74 -28.78
N LEU A 134 11.29 14.74 -28.20
CA LEU A 134 12.28 14.55 -27.13
C LEU A 134 11.59 14.55 -25.75
N PRO A 135 12.16 13.88 -24.73
CA PRO A 135 11.58 13.84 -23.37
C PRO A 135 11.30 15.21 -22.75
N GLY A 136 12.10 16.23 -23.08
CA GLY A 136 11.90 17.60 -22.60
C GLY A 136 10.62 18.28 -23.12
N ALA A 137 10.03 17.76 -24.20
CA ALA A 137 8.78 18.28 -24.79
C ALA A 137 7.52 17.53 -24.29
N LEU A 138 7.66 16.70 -23.24
CA LEU A 138 6.60 15.86 -22.70
C LEU A 138 6.18 16.32 -21.29
N SER A 139 4.90 16.16 -20.96
CA SER A 139 4.42 16.29 -19.58
C SER A 139 4.95 15.17 -18.67
N GLY A 140 4.83 15.31 -17.34
CA GLY A 140 5.26 14.28 -16.39
C GLY A 140 4.67 12.91 -16.65
N GLY A 141 3.35 12.82 -16.85
CA GLY A 141 2.66 11.56 -17.13
C GLY A 141 2.94 11.03 -18.53
N GLN A 142 3.28 11.89 -19.50
CA GLN A 142 3.78 11.43 -20.79
C GLN A 142 5.18 10.80 -20.66
N ARG A 143 6.10 11.41 -19.90
CA ARG A 143 7.43 10.83 -19.63
C ARG A 143 7.32 9.48 -18.92
N GLN A 144 6.44 9.37 -17.93
CA GLN A 144 6.16 8.11 -17.26
C GLN A 144 5.68 7.04 -18.26
N ARG A 145 4.71 7.38 -19.12
CA ARG A 145 4.19 6.47 -20.15
C ARG A 145 5.27 6.04 -21.15
N VAL A 146 6.22 6.92 -21.51
CA VAL A 146 7.39 6.54 -22.32
C VAL A 146 8.28 5.55 -21.57
N ALA A 147 8.52 5.75 -20.27
CA ALA A 147 9.30 4.82 -19.47
C ALA A 147 8.61 3.45 -19.33
N MET A 148 7.28 3.43 -19.17
CA MET A 148 6.48 2.21 -19.20
C MET A 148 6.58 1.51 -20.56
N ALA A 149 6.41 2.23 -21.68
CA ALA A 149 6.57 1.68 -23.02
C ALA A 149 7.96 1.04 -23.22
N ARG A 150 9.02 1.73 -22.78
CA ARG A 150 10.40 1.23 -22.82
C ARG A 150 10.57 -0.04 -21.98
N ALA A 151 9.89 -0.14 -20.84
CA ALA A 151 9.97 -1.33 -19.99
C ALA A 151 9.20 -2.51 -20.59
N ILE A 152 8.03 -2.29 -21.21
CA ILE A 152 7.19 -3.37 -21.74
C ILE A 152 7.57 -3.83 -23.15
N VAL A 153 8.34 -3.05 -23.92
CA VAL A 153 8.72 -3.37 -25.31
C VAL A 153 9.46 -4.73 -25.43
N LYS A 154 10.15 -5.15 -24.37
CA LYS A 154 10.84 -6.45 -24.28
C LYS A 154 9.92 -7.61 -23.93
N ARG A 155 8.64 -7.33 -23.67
CA ARG A 155 7.62 -8.28 -23.19
C ARG A 155 8.10 -9.03 -21.93
N PRO A 156 8.48 -8.30 -20.86
CA PRO A 156 8.90 -8.93 -19.61
C PRO A 156 7.72 -9.66 -18.97
N ARG A 157 7.99 -10.68 -18.16
CA ARG A 157 6.95 -11.35 -17.36
C ARG A 157 6.75 -10.72 -15.98
N VAL A 158 7.73 -9.95 -15.51
CA VAL A 158 7.69 -9.18 -14.27
C VAL A 158 8.17 -7.75 -14.54
N LEU A 159 7.35 -6.78 -14.14
CA LEU A 159 7.64 -5.36 -14.21
C LEU A 159 7.81 -4.80 -12.79
N LEU A 160 8.94 -4.15 -12.54
CA LEU A 160 9.28 -3.53 -11.25
C LEU A 160 9.09 -2.01 -11.37
N LEU A 161 8.33 -1.40 -10.47
CA LEU A 161 8.01 0.03 -10.49
C LEU A 161 8.46 0.69 -9.19
N ASP A 162 9.45 1.58 -9.24
CA ASP A 162 9.99 2.27 -8.06
C ASP A 162 9.38 3.67 -7.94
N GLU A 163 8.38 3.83 -7.06
CA GLU A 163 7.63 5.07 -6.81
C GLU A 163 7.16 5.80 -8.10
N PRO A 164 6.50 5.09 -9.04
CA PRO A 164 6.25 5.58 -10.39
C PRO A 164 5.33 6.81 -10.47
N LEU A 165 4.62 7.13 -9.38
CA LEU A 165 3.61 8.19 -9.30
C LEU A 165 4.00 9.35 -8.38
N SER A 166 5.15 9.25 -7.68
CA SER A 166 5.58 10.18 -6.63
C SER A 166 5.74 11.63 -7.11
N ALA A 167 6.21 11.83 -8.34
CA ALA A 167 6.52 13.15 -8.89
C ALA A 167 5.34 13.83 -9.62
N LEU A 168 4.12 13.27 -9.53
CA LEU A 168 2.95 13.77 -10.25
C LEU A 168 2.01 14.56 -9.33
N ASP A 169 1.35 15.58 -9.88
CA ASP A 169 0.24 16.26 -9.21
C ASP A 169 -0.97 15.33 -9.02
N VAL A 170 -1.91 15.72 -8.15
CA VAL A 170 -3.06 14.89 -7.75
C VAL A 170 -3.91 14.43 -8.94
N LYS A 171 -4.28 15.34 -9.85
CA LYS A 171 -5.17 15.00 -10.99
C LYS A 171 -4.48 14.06 -11.97
N LEU A 172 -3.20 14.32 -12.23
CA LEU A 172 -2.40 13.48 -13.10
C LEU A 172 -2.14 12.11 -12.48
N ARG A 173 -1.92 12.06 -11.17
CA ARG A 173 -1.75 10.81 -10.40
C ARG A 173 -2.97 9.92 -10.51
N GLU A 174 -4.17 10.44 -10.25
CA GLU A 174 -5.44 9.68 -10.37
C GLU A 174 -5.61 9.11 -11.79
N THR A 175 -5.37 9.94 -12.81
CA THR A 175 -5.44 9.50 -14.21
C THR A 175 -4.43 8.37 -14.46
N MET A 176 -3.20 8.52 -14.00
CA MET A 176 -2.15 7.52 -14.19
C MET A 176 -2.38 6.23 -13.41
N GLN A 177 -3.05 6.27 -12.25
CA GLN A 177 -3.48 5.08 -11.53
C GLN A 177 -4.44 4.24 -12.39
N ILE A 178 -5.45 4.87 -12.98
CA ILE A 178 -6.41 4.20 -13.87
C ILE A 178 -5.68 3.58 -15.06
N GLU A 179 -4.78 4.33 -15.70
CA GLU A 179 -4.00 3.84 -16.83
C GLU A 179 -3.08 2.67 -16.47
N LEU A 180 -2.41 2.71 -15.30
CA LEU A 180 -1.59 1.60 -14.83
C LEU A 180 -2.42 0.33 -14.59
N LYS A 181 -3.60 0.46 -13.98
CA LYS A 181 -4.50 -0.67 -13.74
C LYS A 181 -5.05 -1.26 -15.04
N ARG A 182 -5.38 -0.40 -16.00
CA ARG A 182 -5.76 -0.82 -17.36
C ARG A 182 -4.63 -1.57 -18.05
N LEU A 183 -3.43 -0.98 -18.05
CA LEU A 183 -2.25 -1.56 -18.69
C LEU A 183 -1.89 -2.92 -18.08
N HIS A 184 -1.95 -3.06 -16.75
CA HIS A 184 -1.76 -4.34 -16.06
C HIS A 184 -2.75 -5.40 -16.57
N ARG A 185 -4.05 -5.06 -16.63
CA ARG A 185 -5.10 -5.96 -17.12
C ARG A 185 -4.90 -6.36 -18.58
N GLU A 186 -4.48 -5.43 -19.43
CA GLU A 186 -4.27 -5.67 -20.86
C GLU A 186 -3.02 -6.54 -21.13
N LEU A 187 -1.96 -6.37 -20.32
CA LEU A 187 -0.73 -7.14 -20.46
C LEU A 187 -0.77 -8.52 -19.79
N GLY A 188 -1.47 -8.65 -18.65
CA GLY A 188 -1.52 -9.89 -17.86
C GLY A 188 -0.17 -10.33 -17.28
N ILE A 189 0.81 -9.42 -17.20
CA ILE A 189 2.13 -9.67 -16.61
C ILE A 189 2.14 -9.25 -15.14
N THR A 190 3.12 -9.71 -14.38
CA THR A 190 3.20 -9.43 -12.93
C THR A 190 3.78 -8.04 -12.68
N PHE A 191 3.14 -7.25 -11.81
CA PHE A 191 3.64 -5.94 -11.40
C PHE A 191 4.10 -6.00 -9.94
N LEU A 192 5.30 -5.49 -9.65
CA LEU A 192 5.74 -5.17 -8.29
C LEU A 192 6.01 -3.68 -8.19
N MET A 193 5.17 -2.97 -7.45
CA MET A 193 5.30 -1.54 -7.22
C MET A 193 5.83 -1.25 -5.82
N VAL A 194 6.65 -0.22 -5.68
CA VAL A 194 6.99 0.41 -4.41
C VAL A 194 6.28 1.74 -4.34
N THR A 195 5.60 2.00 -3.23
CA THR A 195 5.05 3.33 -2.92
C THR A 195 5.06 3.59 -1.41
N HIS A 196 4.97 4.86 -1.05
CA HIS A 196 4.68 5.29 0.31
C HIS A 196 3.22 5.80 0.46
N ASP A 197 2.48 5.90 -0.64
CA ASP A 197 1.09 6.34 -0.66
C ASP A 197 0.14 5.15 -0.47
N GLN A 198 -0.67 5.22 0.59
CA GLN A 198 -1.60 4.14 0.94
C GLN A 198 -2.76 4.06 -0.07
N GLY A 199 -3.23 5.20 -0.59
CA GLY A 199 -4.32 5.24 -1.55
C GLY A 199 -3.92 4.56 -2.86
N GLU A 200 -2.70 4.78 -3.33
CA GLU A 200 -2.12 4.05 -4.46
C GLU A 200 -2.11 2.54 -4.24
N ALA A 201 -1.62 2.11 -3.08
CA ALA A 201 -1.53 0.69 -2.75
C ALA A 201 -2.93 0.04 -2.70
N LEU A 202 -3.89 0.68 -2.04
CA LEU A 202 -5.26 0.20 -1.90
C LEU A 202 -6.02 0.19 -3.24
N ALA A 203 -5.78 1.17 -4.12
CA ALA A 203 -6.51 1.29 -5.38
C ALA A 203 -5.99 0.36 -6.49
N LEU A 204 -4.69 0.08 -6.51
CA LEU A 204 -4.04 -0.61 -7.63
C LEU A 204 -3.80 -2.09 -7.40
N SER A 205 -3.53 -2.50 -6.16
CA SER A 205 -2.94 -3.79 -5.87
C SER A 205 -3.97 -4.90 -5.70
N ASP A 206 -3.64 -6.09 -6.18
CA ASP A 206 -4.31 -7.32 -5.78
C ASP A 206 -3.86 -7.74 -4.37
N ARG A 207 -2.60 -7.49 -4.04
CA ARG A 207 -2.00 -7.77 -2.73
C ARG A 207 -0.98 -6.71 -2.33
N ILE A 208 -0.97 -6.37 -1.05
CA ILE A 208 -0.02 -5.39 -0.49
C ILE A 208 0.85 -6.11 0.53
N VAL A 209 2.15 -5.81 0.49
CA VAL A 209 3.16 -6.25 1.45
C VAL A 209 3.52 -5.03 2.29
N VAL A 210 3.00 -4.97 3.50
CA VAL A 210 3.32 -3.89 4.44
C VAL A 210 4.66 -4.20 5.11
N MET A 211 5.60 -3.27 4.99
CA MET A 211 6.96 -3.39 5.51
C MET A 211 7.22 -2.31 6.56
N SER A 212 7.87 -2.71 7.66
CA SER A 212 8.35 -1.80 8.70
C SER A 212 9.72 -2.26 9.18
N GLN A 213 10.65 -1.31 9.34
CA GLN A 213 11.99 -1.58 9.88
C GLN A 213 12.70 -2.79 9.23
N GLY A 214 12.63 -2.92 7.91
CA GLY A 214 13.27 -4.02 7.18
C GLY A 214 12.57 -5.37 7.33
N ARG A 215 11.34 -5.44 7.86
CA ARG A 215 10.54 -6.67 8.03
C ARG A 215 9.22 -6.55 7.31
N VAL A 216 8.71 -7.68 6.82
CA VAL A 216 7.32 -7.79 6.38
C VAL A 216 6.45 -7.94 7.63
N VAL A 217 5.49 -7.04 7.80
CA VAL A 217 4.58 -7.01 8.96
C VAL A 217 3.28 -7.74 8.65
N GLN A 218 2.67 -7.46 7.50
CA GLN A 218 1.47 -8.14 7.03
C GLN A 218 1.45 -8.18 5.50
N VAL A 219 0.89 -9.26 4.96
CA VAL A 219 0.64 -9.43 3.53
C VAL A 219 -0.81 -9.83 3.35
N GLY A 220 -1.54 -9.15 2.48
CA GLY A 220 -2.95 -9.45 2.25
C GLY A 220 -3.56 -8.61 1.14
N ALA A 221 -4.81 -8.92 0.80
CA ALA A 221 -5.58 -8.07 -0.11
C ALA A 221 -5.81 -6.68 0.55
N PRO A 222 -6.04 -5.62 -0.23
CA PRO A 222 -6.36 -4.29 0.29
C PRO A 222 -7.45 -4.30 1.36
N THR A 223 -8.54 -5.05 1.13
CA THR A 223 -9.66 -5.19 2.07
C THR A 223 -9.23 -5.88 3.36
N ASP A 224 -8.42 -6.94 3.28
CA ASP A 224 -7.95 -7.66 4.46
C ASP A 224 -7.08 -6.76 5.35
N LEU A 225 -6.21 -5.94 4.75
CA LEU A 225 -5.37 -5.01 5.51
C LEU A 225 -6.17 -3.88 6.14
N TYR A 226 -7.24 -3.44 5.48
CA TYR A 226 -8.11 -2.38 5.98
C TYR A 226 -9.04 -2.86 7.10
N ASP A 227 -9.71 -3.98 6.87
CA ASP A 227 -10.79 -4.50 7.72
C ASP A 227 -10.27 -5.45 8.82
N ARG A 228 -9.17 -6.16 8.54
CA ARG A 228 -8.57 -7.17 9.44
C ARG A 228 -7.07 -6.95 9.61
N PRO A 229 -6.63 -5.75 10.05
CA PRO A 229 -5.23 -5.50 10.37
C PRO A 229 -4.77 -6.46 11.49
N CYS A 230 -3.55 -6.98 11.40
CA CYS A 230 -3.02 -7.94 12.38
C CYS A 230 -2.53 -7.27 13.68
N SER A 231 -2.46 -5.94 13.71
CA SER A 231 -1.97 -5.15 14.84
C SER A 231 -2.49 -3.72 14.78
N ALA A 232 -2.45 -3.02 15.92
CA ALA A 232 -2.76 -1.60 16.00
C ALA A 232 -1.85 -0.75 15.08
N TYR A 233 -0.59 -1.16 14.90
CA TYR A 233 0.32 -0.51 13.95
C TYR A 233 -0.22 -0.56 12.52
N ILE A 234 -0.71 -1.72 12.05
CA ILE A 234 -1.28 -1.81 10.70
C ILE A 234 -2.60 -1.04 10.60
N ALA A 235 -3.43 -1.08 11.64
CA ALA A 235 -4.68 -0.32 11.68
C ALA A 235 -4.44 1.19 11.55
N ASP A 236 -3.44 1.72 12.25
CA ASP A 236 -3.02 3.13 12.21
C ASP A 236 -2.28 3.47 10.91
N PHE A 237 -1.52 2.53 10.37
CA PHE A 237 -0.73 2.75 9.16
C PHE A 237 -1.53 2.63 7.86
N ILE A 238 -2.64 1.87 7.83
CA ILE A 238 -3.50 1.69 6.65
C ILE A 238 -4.85 2.34 6.92
N GLY A 239 -5.09 3.50 6.33
CA GLY A 239 -6.27 4.33 6.58
C GLY A 239 -6.19 5.12 7.87
N ALA A 240 -7.24 5.88 8.19
CA ALA A 240 -7.34 6.53 9.49
C ALA A 240 -7.91 5.54 10.52
N SER A 241 -7.44 5.58 11.76
CA SER A 241 -7.98 4.78 12.86
C SER A 241 -7.92 5.56 14.17
N ASN A 242 -8.97 5.41 14.99
CA ASN A 242 -8.95 5.83 16.38
C ASN A 242 -8.46 4.67 17.22
N LEU A 243 -7.34 4.86 17.93
CA LEU A 243 -6.80 3.87 18.86
C LEU A 243 -7.08 4.30 20.31
N LEU A 244 -7.88 3.51 21.01
CA LEU A 244 -8.27 3.71 22.39
C LEU A 244 -7.59 2.68 23.29
N ASP A 245 -6.86 3.14 24.29
CA ASP A 245 -6.24 2.26 25.29
C ASP A 245 -7.33 1.72 26.23
N ALA A 246 -7.37 0.40 26.45
CA ALA A 246 -8.39 -0.25 27.25
C ALA A 246 -7.82 -1.41 28.09
N THR A 247 -8.57 -1.80 29.11
CA THR A 247 -8.30 -3.01 29.91
C THR A 247 -9.42 -4.01 29.69
N PHE A 248 -9.08 -5.27 29.40
CA PHE A 248 -10.07 -6.34 29.27
C PHE A 248 -10.59 -6.73 30.67
N GLU A 249 -11.88 -6.50 30.95
CA GLU A 249 -12.47 -6.74 32.28
C GLU A 249 -13.00 -8.17 32.43
N ALA A 250 -13.79 -8.66 31.48
CA ALA A 250 -14.40 -9.99 31.54
C ALA A 250 -15.11 -10.34 30.23
N ALA A 251 -15.42 -11.64 30.04
CA ALA A 251 -16.53 -12.07 29.21
C ALA A 251 -17.81 -12.13 30.09
N SER A 252 -18.39 -10.97 30.43
CA SER A 252 -19.60 -10.91 31.26
C SER A 252 -20.79 -11.48 30.48
N GLY A 253 -21.39 -12.57 30.96
CA GLY A 253 -22.48 -13.25 30.24
C GLY A 253 -22.08 -13.80 28.86
N GLY A 254 -20.78 -14.08 28.64
CA GLY A 254 -20.26 -14.51 27.33
C GLY A 254 -19.99 -13.36 26.35
N VAL A 255 -20.10 -12.10 26.80
CA VAL A 255 -19.79 -10.90 26.01
C VAL A 255 -18.54 -10.24 26.55
N ASP A 256 -17.57 -10.01 25.67
CA ASP A 256 -16.34 -9.28 26.03
C ASP A 256 -16.65 -7.84 26.46
N VAL A 257 -16.05 -7.42 27.57
CA VAL A 257 -16.12 -6.06 28.11
C VAL A 257 -14.73 -5.49 28.24
N PHE A 258 -14.56 -4.28 27.71
CA PHE A 258 -13.32 -3.51 27.75
C PHE A 258 -13.59 -2.19 28.44
N GLN A 259 -12.76 -1.84 29.43
CA GLN A 259 -12.84 -0.56 30.12
C GLN A 259 -11.78 0.40 29.59
N LEU A 260 -12.21 1.55 29.10
CA LEU A 260 -11.34 2.67 28.73
C LEU A 260 -10.82 3.38 29.99
N SER A 261 -9.76 4.18 29.85
CA SER A 261 -9.14 4.92 30.97
C SER A 261 -10.09 5.90 31.68
N ASP A 262 -11.14 6.36 31.01
CA ASP A 262 -12.15 7.28 31.56
C ASP A 262 -13.26 6.57 32.36
N GLY A 263 -13.30 5.23 32.33
CA GLY A 263 -14.31 4.38 32.94
C GLY A 263 -15.40 3.89 31.98
N THR A 264 -15.41 4.37 30.73
CA THR A 264 -16.36 3.93 29.69
C THR A 264 -16.18 2.45 29.40
N ARG A 265 -17.30 1.72 29.29
CA ARG A 265 -17.32 0.29 28.98
C ARG A 265 -17.74 0.05 27.54
N ILE A 266 -16.87 -0.64 26.81
CA ILE A 266 -17.10 -1.09 25.45
C ILE A 266 -17.41 -2.59 25.48
N HIS A 267 -18.55 -2.95 24.91
CA HIS A 267 -19.07 -4.30 24.82
C HIS A 267 -18.86 -4.85 23.42
N LYS A 268 -18.26 -6.04 23.33
CA LYS A 268 -17.89 -6.76 22.10
C LYS A 268 -16.88 -5.99 21.24
N ALA A 269 -15.87 -6.71 20.78
CA ALA A 269 -14.95 -6.26 19.75
C ALA A 269 -14.49 -7.47 18.93
N ARG A 270 -14.18 -7.27 17.66
CA ARG A 270 -13.55 -8.31 16.83
C ARG A 270 -12.16 -8.63 17.38
N ARG A 271 -11.93 -9.92 17.59
CA ARG A 271 -10.67 -10.49 18.06
C ARG A 271 -10.02 -11.25 16.91
N ASP A 272 -9.43 -10.50 15.99
CA ASP A 272 -8.76 -11.08 14.83
C ASP A 272 -7.30 -11.42 15.21
N GLY A 273 -6.96 -12.70 15.24
CA GLY A 273 -5.61 -13.20 15.56
C GLY A 273 -5.51 -14.07 16.82
N GLU A 274 -4.61 -15.06 16.80
CA GLU A 274 -4.50 -16.08 17.86
C GLU A 274 -4.16 -15.49 19.25
N SER A 275 -3.32 -14.45 19.30
CA SER A 275 -2.88 -13.82 20.54
C SER A 275 -4.02 -13.13 21.31
N ILE A 276 -5.03 -12.63 20.60
CA ILE A 276 -6.16 -11.89 21.19
C ILE A 276 -7.30 -12.85 21.60
N GLN A 277 -7.33 -14.08 21.06
CA GLN A 277 -8.29 -15.10 21.48
C GLN A 277 -8.06 -15.59 22.93
N LYS A 278 -6.87 -15.37 23.49
CA LYS A 278 -6.49 -15.81 24.85
C LYS A 278 -6.28 -14.66 25.85
N LEU A 279 -6.95 -13.52 25.65
CA LEU A 279 -6.85 -12.40 26.59
C LEU A 279 -7.26 -12.82 28.01
N GLN A 280 -6.44 -12.45 28.98
CA GLN A 280 -6.74 -12.64 30.40
C GLN A 280 -7.39 -11.39 30.97
N ILE A 281 -8.24 -11.57 31.99
CA ILE A 281 -8.80 -10.44 32.73
C ILE A 281 -7.66 -9.56 33.26
N GLY A 282 -7.76 -8.25 33.05
CA GLY A 282 -6.73 -7.28 33.39
C GLY A 282 -5.69 -7.04 32.30
N SER A 283 -5.72 -7.78 31.18
CA SER A 283 -4.83 -7.51 30.04
C SER A 283 -5.11 -6.12 29.46
N ARG A 284 -4.03 -5.38 29.21
CA ARG A 284 -4.09 -4.13 28.43
C ARG A 284 -4.19 -4.43 26.95
N VAL A 285 -5.04 -3.69 26.28
CA VAL A 285 -5.35 -3.83 24.85
C VAL A 285 -5.56 -2.46 24.23
N GLN A 286 -5.52 -2.40 22.90
CA GLN A 286 -5.94 -1.23 22.14
C GLN A 286 -7.17 -1.57 21.33
N LEU A 287 -8.18 -0.72 21.39
CA LEU A 287 -9.36 -0.81 20.55
C LEU A 287 -9.20 0.13 19.36
N GLY A 288 -9.28 -0.42 18.15
CA GLY A 288 -9.27 0.33 16.90
C GLY A 288 -10.67 0.55 16.36
N ILE A 289 -11.00 1.80 16.01
CA ILE A 289 -12.28 2.18 15.42
C ILE A 289 -12.01 3.06 14.20
N ARG A 290 -12.56 2.69 13.04
CA ARG A 290 -12.46 3.51 11.82
C ARG A 290 -13.36 4.75 11.96
N PRO A 291 -12.87 5.97 11.65
CA PRO A 291 -13.66 7.20 11.77
C PRO A 291 -15.01 7.16 11.04
N GLU A 292 -15.08 6.48 9.91
CA GLU A 292 -16.29 6.32 9.10
C GLU A 292 -17.28 5.27 9.63
N HIS A 293 -16.90 4.49 10.66
CA HIS A 293 -17.79 3.54 11.35
C HIS A 293 -18.38 4.12 12.65
N VAL A 294 -18.19 5.42 12.88
CA VAL A 294 -18.73 6.12 14.06
C VAL A 294 -19.95 6.92 13.66
N HIS A 295 -21.04 6.74 14.41
CA HIS A 295 -22.32 7.38 14.15
C HIS A 295 -22.67 8.41 15.24
N LEU A 296 -23.37 9.48 14.85
CA LEU A 296 -23.91 10.48 15.79
C LEU A 296 -25.32 10.12 16.30
N SER A 297 -25.96 9.12 15.70
CA SER A 297 -27.27 8.62 16.09
C SER A 297 -27.14 7.26 16.77
N PRO A 298 -28.02 6.94 17.75
CA PRO A 298 -28.05 5.62 18.34
C PRO A 298 -28.17 4.52 17.29
N ILE A 299 -27.44 3.44 17.52
CA ILE A 299 -27.55 2.20 16.75
C ILE A 299 -27.86 1.05 17.72
N ILE A 300 -28.61 0.06 17.25
CA ILE A 300 -28.97 -1.13 18.04
C ILE A 300 -27.69 -1.89 18.39
N ASP A 301 -27.55 -2.31 19.65
CA ASP A 301 -26.36 -3.00 20.17
C ASP A 301 -25.04 -2.23 20.00
N GLY A 302 -25.11 -0.89 19.88
CA GLY A 302 -23.95 -0.02 19.75
C GLY A 302 -23.31 0.34 21.09
N ASN A 303 -22.01 0.60 21.03
CA ASN A 303 -21.24 1.16 22.13
C ASN A 303 -21.34 2.68 22.11
N GLU A 304 -21.63 3.28 23.26
CA GLU A 304 -21.75 4.73 23.42
C GLU A 304 -20.43 5.31 23.96
N ILE A 305 -19.96 6.38 23.32
CA ILE A 305 -18.80 7.16 23.75
C ILE A 305 -19.23 8.62 23.84
N GLU A 306 -19.09 9.23 25.02
CA GLU A 306 -19.30 10.66 25.19
C GLU A 306 -18.03 11.44 24.81
N ALA A 307 -18.18 12.42 23.92
CA ALA A 307 -17.08 13.25 23.47
C ALA A 307 -17.50 14.72 23.30
N ARG A 308 -16.52 15.62 23.30
CA ARG A 308 -16.73 17.04 23.02
C ARG A 308 -16.12 17.41 21.68
N LEU A 309 -16.89 18.08 20.81
CA LEU A 309 -16.37 18.58 19.54
C LEU A 309 -15.33 19.68 19.79
N ALA A 310 -14.12 19.52 19.24
CA ALA A 310 -13.05 20.50 19.31
C ALA A 310 -12.80 21.20 17.97
N GLY A 311 -13.02 20.49 16.86
CA GLY A 311 -12.78 21.03 15.53
C GLY A 311 -13.56 20.27 14.46
N ASN A 312 -13.66 20.87 13.29
CA ASN A 312 -14.12 20.19 12.09
C ASN A 312 -13.25 20.58 10.89
N LEU A 313 -13.11 19.65 9.96
CA LEU A 313 -12.33 19.80 8.75
C LEU A 313 -13.15 19.35 7.55
N PHE A 314 -13.39 20.28 6.64
CA PHE A 314 -14.10 19.98 5.39
C PHE A 314 -13.14 19.41 4.35
N LEU A 315 -13.36 18.15 3.96
CA LEU A 315 -12.52 17.41 3.01
C LEU A 315 -13.17 17.24 1.63
N GLY A 316 -14.25 17.99 1.34
CA GLY A 316 -14.97 17.94 0.08
C GLY A 316 -16.18 17.00 0.11
N ASP A 317 -15.94 15.70 0.03
CA ASP A 317 -16.97 14.64 0.02
C ASP A 317 -17.39 14.19 1.43
N ARG A 318 -16.57 14.52 2.44
CA ARG A 318 -16.80 14.24 3.86
C ARG A 318 -16.44 15.41 4.76
N LEU A 319 -17.03 15.42 5.95
CA LEU A 319 -16.67 16.31 7.05
C LEU A 319 -15.99 15.47 8.13
N ARG A 320 -14.73 15.75 8.42
CA ARG A 320 -14.02 15.12 9.55
C ARG A 320 -14.25 15.95 10.80
N LEU A 321 -14.79 15.35 11.84
CA LEU A 321 -14.93 15.93 13.16
C LEU A 321 -13.74 15.50 14.03
N GLU A 322 -13.17 16.46 14.75
CA GLU A 322 -12.17 16.21 15.79
C GLU A 322 -12.85 16.36 17.15
N LEU A 323 -12.91 15.26 17.90
CA LEU A 323 -13.56 15.19 19.20
C LEU A 323 -12.59 14.75 20.28
N PHE A 324 -12.88 15.09 21.53
CA PHE A 324 -12.15 14.59 22.69
C PHE A 324 -13.11 13.77 23.56
N PRO A 325 -12.90 12.44 23.69
CA PRO A 325 -13.63 11.64 24.66
C PRO A 325 -13.47 12.21 26.07
N ALA A 326 -14.47 12.02 26.93
CA ALA A 326 -14.39 12.49 28.30
C ALA A 326 -13.12 11.97 28.99
N ARG A 327 -12.29 12.86 29.57
CA ARG A 327 -11.05 12.49 30.30
C ARG A 327 -9.96 11.81 29.44
N SER A 328 -10.01 11.94 28.11
CA SER A 328 -8.92 11.58 27.21
C SER A 328 -8.28 12.85 26.63
N ASP A 329 -6.95 12.89 26.61
CA ASP A 329 -6.18 13.95 25.92
C ASP A 329 -5.88 13.60 24.45
N ARG A 330 -6.30 12.40 23.99
CA ARG A 330 -6.14 12.00 22.59
C ARG A 330 -7.37 12.39 21.76
N PRO A 331 -7.18 12.98 20.57
CA PRO A 331 -8.28 13.26 19.66
C PRO A 331 -8.89 11.95 19.15
N PHE A 332 -10.19 12.01 18.91
CA PHE A 332 -11.02 10.96 18.33
C PHE A 332 -11.71 11.53 17.10
N PHE A 333 -11.50 10.93 15.94
CA PHE A 333 -11.98 11.41 14.66
C PHE A 333 -13.23 10.69 14.21
N VAL A 334 -14.17 11.43 13.61
CA VAL A 334 -15.38 10.88 12.99
C VAL A 334 -15.52 11.45 11.58
N ASP A 335 -15.71 10.59 10.59
CA ASP A 335 -15.91 11.00 9.20
C ASP A 335 -17.39 10.89 8.84
N LEU A 336 -18.04 12.04 8.59
CA LEU A 336 -19.43 12.11 8.16
C LEU A 336 -19.51 12.30 6.65
N HIS A 337 -20.26 11.43 5.96
CA HIS A 337 -20.59 11.66 4.56
C HIS A 337 -21.52 12.87 4.40
N ARG A 338 -21.38 13.56 3.26
CA ARG A 338 -22.06 14.84 3.02
C ARG A 338 -23.58 14.78 3.18
N ASP A 339 -24.21 13.67 2.80
CA ASP A 339 -25.67 13.50 2.92
C ASP A 339 -26.13 13.45 4.39
N GLU A 340 -25.30 12.91 5.29
CA GLU A 340 -25.56 12.88 6.74
C GLU A 340 -25.26 14.23 7.40
N SER A 341 -24.25 14.97 6.90
CA SER A 341 -23.87 16.30 7.41
C SER A 341 -24.95 17.38 7.24
N SER A 342 -25.89 17.17 6.31
CA SER A 342 -26.96 18.12 5.98
C SER A 342 -28.05 18.24 7.06
N ARG A 343 -28.10 17.31 8.03
CA ARG A 343 -29.21 17.23 9.01
C ARG A 343 -28.95 17.99 10.31
N ARG A 344 -27.70 18.08 10.78
CA ARG A 344 -27.21 18.96 11.88
C ARG A 344 -25.74 18.66 12.15
N ALA A 345 -24.81 19.52 11.71
CA ALA A 345 -23.42 19.43 12.17
C ALA A 345 -23.35 19.97 13.62
N PRO A 346 -22.70 19.28 14.57
CA PRO A 346 -22.58 19.78 15.95
C PRO A 346 -21.78 21.09 16.01
N GLU A 347 -22.08 21.92 17.00
CA GLU A 347 -21.36 23.17 17.24
C GLU A 347 -20.06 22.94 18.01
N LEU A 348 -19.07 23.82 17.82
CA LEU A 348 -17.80 23.73 18.55
C LEU A 348 -18.03 23.79 20.06
N GLY A 349 -17.44 22.85 20.80
CA GLY A 349 -17.62 22.71 22.24
C GLY A 349 -18.88 21.95 22.66
N GLU A 350 -19.77 21.59 21.73
CA GLU A 350 -20.94 20.76 22.00
C GLU A 350 -20.50 19.37 22.50
N LYS A 351 -21.20 18.88 23.53
CA LYS A 351 -21.07 17.48 23.96
C LYS A 351 -21.95 16.62 23.06
N VAL A 352 -21.35 15.61 22.48
CA VAL A 352 -22.03 14.66 21.58
C VAL A 352 -21.86 13.24 22.08
N LYS A 353 -22.85 12.40 21.76
CA LYS A 353 -22.80 10.96 21.96
C LYS A 353 -22.46 10.31 20.64
N LEU A 354 -21.40 9.52 20.64
CA LEU A 354 -20.94 8.74 19.51
C LEU A 354 -21.35 7.29 19.71
N TYR A 355 -21.75 6.63 18.63
CA TYR A 355 -22.18 5.24 18.66
C TYR A 355 -21.37 4.42 17.67
N VAL A 356 -20.89 3.26 18.10
CA VAL A 356 -20.05 2.36 17.29
C VAL A 356 -20.57 0.93 17.36
N GLY A 357 -20.74 0.30 16.21
CA GLY A 357 -21.20 -1.08 16.13
C GLY A 357 -20.15 -2.03 16.71
N ALA A 358 -20.56 -3.02 17.51
CA ALA A 358 -19.67 -4.05 18.04
C ALA A 358 -18.81 -4.75 16.96
N ALA A 359 -19.36 -4.91 15.76
CA ALA A 359 -18.67 -5.51 14.64
C ALA A 359 -17.55 -4.62 14.08
N ASP A 360 -17.56 -3.32 14.35
CA ASP A 360 -16.63 -2.33 13.76
C ASP A 360 -15.49 -1.96 14.71
N ILE A 361 -15.50 -2.50 15.92
CA ILE A 361 -14.44 -2.34 16.91
C ILE A 361 -13.46 -3.48 16.74
N MET A 362 -12.21 -3.15 16.45
CA MET A 362 -11.10 -4.11 16.41
C MET A 362 -10.38 -4.12 17.74
N CYS A 363 -10.01 -5.29 18.26
CA CYS A 363 -9.21 -5.41 19.48
C CYS A 363 -7.81 -5.90 19.13
N PHE A 364 -6.80 -5.18 19.60
CA PHE A 364 -5.39 -5.54 19.45
C PHE A 364 -4.76 -5.76 20.82
N ALA A 365 -3.92 -6.77 20.94
CA ALA A 365 -3.02 -6.88 22.08
C ALA A 365 -2.09 -5.66 22.11
N GLU A 366 -1.77 -5.15 23.30
CA GLU A 366 -0.76 -4.10 23.42
C GLU A 366 0.57 -4.64 22.88
N ALA A 367 1.19 -3.93 21.93
CA ALA A 367 2.49 -4.34 21.39
C ALA A 367 3.54 -4.28 22.51
N GLU A 368 4.36 -5.33 22.64
CA GLU A 368 5.60 -5.25 23.41
C GLU A 368 6.45 -4.14 22.78
N ARG A 369 6.62 -3.03 23.51
CA ARG A 369 7.28 -1.80 23.03
C ARG A 369 8.75 -2.02 22.68
#